data_AF-A0A380KRS4-F1
#
_entry.id   AF-A0A380KRS4-F1
#
_cell.length_a   1.000
_cell.length_b   1.000
_cell.length_c   1.000
_cell.angle_alpha   90.00
_cell.angle_beta   90.00
_cell.angle_gamma   90.00
#
_symmetry.space_group_name_H-M   'P 1'
#
loop_
_entity.id
_entity.type
_entity.pdbx_description
1 polymer ?
#
loop_
_entity_poly.entity_id
_entity_poly.type
_entity_poly.pdbx_seq_one_letter_code
_entity_poly.pdbx_strand_id
1 'polypeptide(L)'
;MANMQELLSQRFEAQKQKLVSMDIVAVAESLGMTLKPGSSGIYYWEEHDSFHIYPNTNTFRWWSRGVGTNTIDLVQVVQEEMTGHKPTFRETTSFLETGQFNNVTVQPIVKEPFEYYLERYEHPDFNIGRQYLKEERGLSDETIDTFLTSGNLATATRKKGDYFEPVIVFKSRDNDGKMIGASLQGIVENRVQHPERGRLKQIMKNSDGTAGFSLDIGNPKRLVFAEAPIDLMSYYELHKDELQDVKLVAMDGLKKSVISRYVADMLTDGKYSQTMSTEQIRGVLDALNKTTNILEEHPDMITLAVDNDEAGQNFVKGLQEEGIPVVADLAPRQSQQKKMDWNDYLKQETKTKESTVDETWNIDDIQEQLSQESDLVGTQAVDVVYMNEAYLNQGYSLSLAIHSNEEVENLTDVAAPWTLEVIKNGQSLGYLAYGEDWGNDFDIEDELVNLENWVKDNQVTNHLYSQKDINAFLATTQAVEPKRGEFVLKGGGIYDFGESQKEGEELRQRALDWMIADITEGETYYLWHDEELEKLNAPDEAFLNFHYHLQDIQYSQNDIHLYVEESSTDGVTGYLSLDGNSLDSDSIEEYLADQDWTFDQKV
;
A
#
# COMPACT_ATOMS: atom_id res chain seq x y z
N MET A 1 -37.53 -55.83 -21.65
CA MET A 1 -36.94 -55.33 -20.38
C MET A 1 -36.27 -53.97 -20.56
N ALA A 2 -35.52 -53.71 -21.64
CA ALA A 2 -34.88 -52.42 -21.92
C ALA A 2 -35.83 -51.19 -21.83
N ASN A 3 -37.03 -51.26 -22.42
CA ASN A 3 -37.99 -50.15 -22.45
C ASN A 3 -38.59 -49.80 -21.06
N MET A 4 -38.62 -50.75 -20.10
CA MET A 4 -39.12 -50.48 -18.74
C MET A 4 -38.05 -49.84 -17.87
N GLN A 5 -36.79 -50.26 -18.02
CA GLN A 5 -35.66 -49.70 -17.31
C GLN A 5 -35.41 -48.26 -17.76
N GLU A 6 -35.51 -47.99 -19.05
CA GLU A 6 -35.39 -46.64 -19.63
C GLU A 6 -36.52 -45.71 -19.14
N LEU A 7 -37.77 -46.19 -19.13
CA LEU A 7 -38.91 -45.43 -18.60
C LEU A 7 -38.76 -45.12 -17.10
N LEU A 8 -38.24 -46.07 -16.31
CA LEU A 8 -37.97 -45.87 -14.88
C LEU A 8 -36.85 -44.85 -14.66
N SER A 9 -35.78 -44.91 -15.44
CA SER A 9 -34.69 -43.91 -15.41
C SER A 9 -35.18 -42.52 -15.79
N GLN A 10 -36.00 -42.39 -16.85
CA GLN A 10 -36.56 -41.09 -17.25
C GLN A 10 -37.47 -40.49 -16.17
N ARG A 11 -38.32 -41.32 -15.54
CA ARG A 11 -39.17 -40.87 -14.42
C ARG A 11 -38.35 -40.45 -13.22
N PHE A 12 -37.30 -41.20 -12.89
CA PHE A 12 -36.38 -40.88 -11.81
C PHE A 12 -35.68 -39.55 -12.04
N GLU A 13 -35.13 -39.32 -13.24
CA GLU A 13 -34.48 -38.05 -13.57
C GLU A 13 -35.46 -36.87 -13.61
N ALA A 14 -36.67 -37.05 -14.15
CA ALA A 14 -37.70 -36.02 -14.13
C ALA A 14 -38.13 -35.67 -12.70
N GLN A 15 -38.25 -36.66 -11.82
CA GLN A 15 -38.56 -36.45 -10.41
C GLN A 15 -37.43 -35.71 -9.71
N LYS A 16 -36.18 -36.12 -9.93
CA LYS A 16 -35.00 -35.43 -9.40
C LYS A 16 -34.94 -33.98 -9.87
N GLN A 17 -35.15 -33.71 -11.17
CA GLN A 17 -35.18 -32.36 -11.74
C GLN A 17 -36.25 -31.48 -11.08
N LYS A 18 -37.45 -32.03 -10.86
CA LYS A 18 -38.52 -31.33 -10.16
C LYS A 18 -38.06 -30.88 -8.77
N LEU A 19 -37.43 -31.76 -8.00
CA LEU A 19 -37.00 -31.44 -6.64
C LEU A 19 -35.88 -30.41 -6.61
N VAL A 20 -34.86 -30.53 -7.45
CA VAL A 20 -33.75 -29.56 -7.53
C VAL A 20 -34.18 -28.17 -8.02
N SER A 21 -35.34 -28.08 -8.69
CA SER A 21 -35.93 -26.81 -9.16
C SER A 21 -36.80 -26.09 -8.13
N MET A 22 -37.04 -26.67 -6.95
CA MET A 22 -37.80 -26.02 -5.89
C MET A 22 -37.07 -24.77 -5.36
N ASP A 23 -37.81 -23.76 -4.92
CA ASP A 23 -37.23 -22.52 -4.37
C ASP A 23 -36.32 -22.83 -3.16
N ILE A 24 -35.02 -22.63 -3.34
CA ILE A 24 -34.02 -22.98 -2.33
C ILE A 24 -34.13 -22.13 -1.05
N VAL A 25 -34.63 -20.89 -1.15
CA VAL A 25 -34.86 -20.03 0.02
C VAL A 25 -36.02 -20.58 0.82
N ALA A 26 -37.13 -20.91 0.15
CA ALA A 26 -38.29 -21.51 0.81
C ALA A 26 -37.95 -22.86 1.46
N VAL A 27 -37.11 -23.67 0.81
CA VAL A 27 -36.60 -24.93 1.39
C VAL A 27 -35.75 -24.65 2.63
N ALA A 28 -34.83 -23.70 2.58
CA ALA A 28 -33.98 -23.32 3.71
C ALA A 28 -34.79 -22.84 4.93
N GLU A 29 -35.75 -21.94 4.72
CA GLU A 29 -36.64 -21.45 5.80
C GLU A 29 -37.46 -22.60 6.40
N SER A 30 -37.95 -23.53 5.57
CA SER A 30 -38.71 -24.70 6.05
C SER A 30 -37.87 -25.69 6.87
N LEU A 31 -36.53 -25.68 6.68
CA LEU A 31 -35.58 -26.43 7.49
C LEU A 31 -35.30 -25.76 8.84
N GLY A 32 -35.89 -24.58 9.10
CA GLY A 32 -35.69 -23.82 10.33
C GLY A 32 -34.47 -22.92 10.30
N MET A 33 -33.89 -22.67 9.13
CA MET A 33 -32.74 -21.77 9.00
C MET A 33 -33.17 -20.31 9.18
N THR A 34 -32.50 -19.59 10.07
CA THR A 34 -32.63 -18.12 10.15
C THR A 34 -31.72 -17.48 9.12
N LEU A 35 -32.32 -16.87 8.09
CA LEU A 35 -31.60 -16.28 6.97
C LEU A 35 -31.45 -14.76 7.12
N LYS A 36 -30.23 -14.25 6.98
CA LYS A 36 -29.93 -12.81 6.90
C LYS A 36 -29.71 -12.40 5.44
N PRO A 37 -30.41 -11.36 4.94
CA PRO A 37 -30.17 -10.86 3.61
C PRO A 37 -28.77 -10.25 3.52
N GLY A 38 -28.07 -10.58 2.44
CA GLY A 38 -26.73 -10.10 2.13
C GLY A 38 -26.66 -9.19 0.93
N SER A 39 -25.44 -8.77 0.60
CA SER A 39 -25.19 -8.04 -0.64
C SER A 39 -25.49 -8.92 -1.85
N SER A 40 -25.99 -8.32 -2.94
CA SER A 40 -26.25 -9.01 -4.22
C SER A 40 -27.30 -10.14 -4.17
N GLY A 41 -28.21 -10.14 -3.19
CA GLY A 41 -29.30 -11.13 -3.10
C GLY A 41 -28.92 -12.48 -2.55
N ILE A 42 -27.72 -12.58 -1.99
CA ILE A 42 -27.27 -13.76 -1.26
C ILE A 42 -27.94 -13.76 0.12
N TYR A 43 -28.32 -14.93 0.62
CA TYR A 43 -28.77 -15.08 2.00
C TYR A 43 -27.70 -15.81 2.80
N TYR A 44 -27.41 -15.31 4.00
CA TYR A 44 -26.50 -15.95 4.96
C TYR A 44 -27.31 -16.74 5.97
N TRP A 45 -26.82 -17.91 6.37
CA TRP A 45 -27.38 -18.57 7.55
C TRP A 45 -26.78 -17.93 8.80
N GLU A 46 -27.62 -17.34 9.66
CA GLU A 46 -27.19 -16.56 10.83
C GLU A 46 -26.23 -17.32 11.77
N GLU A 47 -26.37 -18.64 11.87
CA GLU A 47 -25.57 -19.48 12.75
C GLU A 47 -24.22 -19.88 12.13
N HIS A 48 -24.03 -19.66 10.83
CA HIS A 48 -22.87 -20.13 10.08
C HIS A 48 -22.41 -19.13 9.01
N ASP A 49 -21.37 -18.36 9.34
CA ASP A 49 -20.83 -17.25 8.51
C ASP A 49 -20.33 -17.68 7.10
N SER A 50 -19.98 -18.96 6.94
CA SER A 50 -19.47 -19.52 5.68
C SER A 50 -20.56 -20.18 4.81
N PHE A 51 -21.83 -20.13 5.25
CA PHE A 51 -22.97 -20.74 4.56
C PHE A 51 -23.81 -19.70 3.83
N HIS A 52 -23.78 -19.76 2.49
CA HIS A 52 -24.44 -18.78 1.62
C HIS A 52 -25.46 -19.48 0.73
N ILE A 53 -26.65 -18.89 0.58
CA ILE A 53 -27.71 -19.30 -0.36
C ILE A 53 -27.78 -18.30 -1.49
N TYR A 54 -27.86 -18.81 -2.72
CA TYR A 54 -27.88 -18.07 -3.98
C TYR A 54 -29.24 -18.32 -4.66
N PRO A 55 -30.25 -17.47 -4.42
CA PRO A 55 -31.58 -17.67 -4.99
C PRO A 55 -31.60 -17.58 -6.52
N ASN A 56 -30.71 -16.76 -7.10
CA ASN A 56 -30.59 -16.58 -8.55
C ASN A 56 -30.16 -17.86 -9.28
N THR A 57 -29.29 -18.67 -8.69
CA THR A 57 -28.84 -19.95 -9.25
C THR A 57 -29.57 -21.14 -8.65
N ASN A 58 -30.46 -20.90 -7.69
CA ASN A 58 -31.14 -21.92 -6.89
C ASN A 58 -30.16 -22.91 -6.24
N THR A 59 -29.04 -22.39 -5.73
CA THR A 59 -27.93 -23.17 -5.13
C THR A 59 -27.50 -22.62 -3.77
N PHE A 60 -26.72 -23.39 -3.02
CA PHE A 60 -26.08 -22.93 -1.79
C PHE A 60 -24.59 -23.30 -1.82
N ARG A 61 -23.79 -22.68 -0.96
CA ARG A 61 -22.38 -23.02 -0.75
C ARG A 61 -22.04 -22.93 0.73
N TRP A 62 -21.39 -23.96 1.23
CA TRP A 62 -20.80 -23.97 2.56
C TRP A 62 -19.28 -24.15 2.47
N TRP A 63 -18.56 -23.04 2.54
CA TRP A 63 -17.12 -23.01 2.26
C TRP A 63 -16.28 -23.86 3.22
N SER A 64 -16.60 -23.85 4.52
CA SER A 64 -15.85 -24.63 5.52
C SER A 64 -15.99 -26.15 5.35
N ARG A 65 -16.97 -26.62 4.57
CA ARG A 65 -17.24 -28.04 4.32
C ARG A 65 -17.06 -28.46 2.86
N GLY A 66 -16.82 -27.51 1.96
CA GLY A 66 -16.67 -27.79 0.53
C GLY A 66 -17.92 -28.35 -0.14
N VAL A 67 -19.11 -28.14 0.44
CA VAL A 67 -20.39 -28.67 -0.07
C VAL A 67 -21.31 -27.55 -0.55
N GLY A 68 -22.25 -27.88 -1.42
CA GLY A 68 -23.31 -26.97 -1.83
C GLY A 68 -23.63 -27.04 -3.32
N THR A 69 -24.83 -27.52 -3.64
CA THR A 69 -25.28 -27.62 -5.03
C THR A 69 -26.76 -27.26 -5.19
N ASN A 70 -27.71 -28.05 -4.68
CA ASN A 70 -29.14 -27.92 -4.96
C ASN A 70 -29.99 -28.18 -3.71
N THR A 71 -31.32 -28.15 -3.84
CA THR A 71 -32.27 -28.33 -2.72
C THR A 71 -32.19 -29.71 -2.03
N ILE A 72 -31.87 -30.78 -2.76
CA ILE A 72 -31.69 -32.13 -2.18
C ILE A 72 -30.45 -32.12 -1.28
N ASP A 73 -29.34 -31.59 -1.80
CA ASP A 73 -28.10 -31.47 -1.04
C ASP A 73 -28.28 -30.54 0.15
N LEU A 74 -29.07 -29.47 0.01
CA LEU A 74 -29.37 -28.52 1.08
C LEU A 74 -30.05 -29.22 2.25
N VAL A 75 -31.11 -29.99 1.99
CA VAL A 75 -31.83 -30.74 3.03
C VAL A 75 -30.90 -31.73 3.71
N GLN A 76 -30.07 -32.45 2.97
CA GLN A 76 -29.13 -33.41 3.55
C GLN A 76 -28.12 -32.75 4.47
N VAL A 77 -27.48 -31.67 3.99
CA VAL A 77 -26.42 -30.97 4.72
C VAL A 77 -26.96 -30.28 5.97
N VAL A 78 -28.11 -29.61 5.87
CA VAL A 78 -28.70 -28.87 7.00
C VAL A 78 -29.27 -29.84 8.04
N GLN A 79 -29.95 -30.91 7.64
CA GLN A 79 -30.43 -31.91 8.61
C GLN A 79 -29.29 -32.67 9.26
N GLU A 80 -28.23 -32.99 8.51
CA GLU A 80 -27.00 -33.57 9.08
C GLU A 80 -26.40 -32.63 10.13
N GLU A 81 -26.36 -31.33 9.88
CA GLU A 81 -25.87 -30.36 10.84
C GLU A 81 -26.73 -30.26 12.09
N MET A 82 -28.04 -30.10 11.92
CA MET A 82 -28.95 -29.85 13.04
C MET A 82 -29.20 -31.10 13.90
N THR A 83 -29.07 -32.29 13.32
CA THR A 83 -29.44 -33.55 13.99
C THR A 83 -28.27 -34.52 14.20
N GLY A 84 -27.12 -34.28 13.57
CA GLY A 84 -25.99 -35.21 13.52
C GLY A 84 -26.23 -36.44 12.63
N HIS A 85 -27.35 -36.50 11.91
CA HIS A 85 -27.71 -37.62 11.04
C HIS A 85 -28.01 -37.15 9.62
N LYS A 86 -27.27 -37.68 8.65
CA LYS A 86 -27.52 -37.42 7.23
C LYS A 86 -28.72 -38.22 6.73
N PRO A 87 -29.83 -37.56 6.33
CA PRO A 87 -31.00 -38.26 5.82
C PRO A 87 -30.68 -38.95 4.50
N THR A 88 -31.29 -40.10 4.29
CA THR A 88 -31.23 -40.83 3.02
C THR A 88 -31.93 -40.04 1.91
N PHE A 89 -31.60 -40.33 0.65
CA PHE A 89 -32.29 -39.74 -0.51
C PHE A 89 -33.82 -39.89 -0.42
N ARG A 90 -34.32 -41.01 0.12
CA ARG A 90 -35.76 -41.25 0.29
C ARG A 90 -36.38 -40.32 1.34
N GLU A 91 -35.68 -40.05 2.43
CA GLU A 91 -36.15 -39.12 3.47
C GLU A 91 -36.13 -37.68 2.96
N THR A 92 -35.06 -37.30 2.25
CA THR A 92 -34.95 -35.98 1.62
C THR A 92 -36.06 -35.73 0.58
N THR A 93 -36.29 -36.69 -0.32
CA THR A 93 -37.36 -36.59 -1.32
C THR A 93 -38.73 -36.52 -0.66
N SER A 94 -38.99 -37.32 0.38
CA SER A 94 -40.24 -37.25 1.14
C SER A 94 -40.46 -35.88 1.77
N PHE A 95 -39.43 -35.26 2.35
CA PHE A 95 -39.50 -33.92 2.91
C PHE A 95 -39.87 -32.88 1.83
N LEU A 96 -39.14 -32.89 0.71
CA LEU A 96 -39.37 -31.95 -0.39
C LEU A 96 -40.73 -32.13 -1.08
N GLU A 97 -41.27 -33.35 -1.13
CA GLU A 97 -42.56 -33.62 -1.77
C GLU A 97 -43.77 -33.31 -0.89
N THR A 98 -43.62 -33.40 0.43
CA THR A 98 -44.74 -33.28 1.39
C THR A 98 -44.70 -32.00 2.22
N GLY A 99 -43.58 -31.28 2.22
CA GLY A 99 -43.40 -30.01 2.91
C GLY A 99 -44.28 -28.89 2.34
N GLN A 100 -44.51 -27.87 3.16
CA GLN A 100 -45.16 -26.63 2.75
C GLN A 100 -44.10 -25.54 2.57
N PHE A 101 -43.95 -25.06 1.34
CA PHE A 101 -42.95 -24.07 0.96
C PHE A 101 -43.67 -22.82 0.48
N ASN A 102 -43.50 -21.70 1.19
CA ASN A 102 -44.01 -20.41 0.73
C ASN A 102 -43.04 -19.90 -0.34
N ASN A 103 -43.47 -19.85 -1.61
CA ASN A 103 -42.64 -19.30 -2.67
C ASN A 103 -42.33 -17.83 -2.37
N VAL A 104 -41.04 -17.52 -2.18
CA VAL A 104 -40.59 -16.14 -2.10
C VAL A 104 -40.37 -15.72 -3.54
N THR A 105 -41.16 -14.78 -4.04
CA THR A 105 -40.89 -14.20 -5.36
C THR A 105 -39.63 -13.36 -5.22
N VAL A 106 -38.47 -13.95 -5.50
CA VAL A 106 -37.19 -13.23 -5.56
C VAL A 106 -37.36 -12.19 -6.64
N GLN A 107 -37.48 -10.92 -6.25
CA GLN A 107 -37.40 -9.85 -7.23
C GLN A 107 -36.00 -9.95 -7.85
N PRO A 108 -35.88 -10.03 -9.19
CA PRO A 108 -34.58 -10.02 -9.82
C PRO A 108 -33.88 -8.74 -9.39
N ILE A 109 -32.80 -8.88 -8.62
CA ILE A 109 -31.98 -7.74 -8.25
C ILE A 109 -31.36 -7.26 -9.56
N VAL A 110 -31.77 -6.07 -10.00
CA VAL A 110 -31.10 -5.36 -11.07
C VAL A 110 -29.71 -5.02 -10.55
N LYS A 111 -28.69 -5.77 -10.99
CA LYS A 111 -27.31 -5.45 -10.66
C LYS A 111 -27.03 -4.06 -11.24
N GLU A 112 -26.66 -3.13 -10.38
CA GLU A 112 -26.22 -1.81 -10.81
C GLU A 112 -25.05 -1.97 -11.80
N PRO A 113 -25.02 -1.17 -12.89
CA PRO A 113 -23.91 -1.22 -13.83
C PRO A 113 -22.59 -0.87 -13.11
N PHE A 114 -21.49 -1.38 -13.66
CA PHE A 114 -20.17 -0.95 -13.22
C PHE A 114 -19.98 0.55 -13.49
N GLU A 115 -19.45 1.26 -12.49
CA GLU A 115 -19.09 2.68 -12.58
C GLU A 115 -17.63 2.83 -12.12
N TYR A 116 -16.81 3.45 -12.96
CA TYR A 116 -15.42 3.74 -12.61
C TYR A 116 -15.31 5.03 -11.79
N TYR A 117 -15.71 4.96 -10.52
CA TYR A 117 -15.79 6.11 -9.62
C TYR A 117 -14.44 6.76 -9.26
N LEU A 118 -13.31 6.15 -9.66
CA LEU A 118 -11.97 6.71 -9.46
C LEU A 118 -11.47 7.55 -10.63
N GLU A 119 -12.21 7.65 -11.74
CA GLU A 119 -11.78 8.38 -12.95
C GLU A 119 -11.28 9.80 -12.66
N ARG A 120 -12.02 10.57 -11.85
CA ARG A 120 -11.65 11.95 -11.48
C ARG A 120 -10.52 12.06 -10.45
N TYR A 121 -10.07 10.93 -9.92
CA TYR A 121 -8.99 10.83 -8.93
C TYR A 121 -7.78 10.07 -9.50
N GLU A 122 -7.81 9.70 -10.79
CA GLU A 122 -6.63 9.22 -11.50
C GLU A 122 -5.58 10.32 -11.55
N HIS A 123 -4.32 9.93 -11.35
CA HIS A 123 -3.20 10.84 -11.44
C HIS A 123 -2.88 11.08 -12.92
N PRO A 124 -2.41 12.30 -13.28
CA PRO A 124 -2.05 12.62 -14.66
C PRO A 124 -0.82 11.84 -15.15
N ASP A 125 0.07 11.46 -14.22
CA ASP A 125 1.23 10.61 -14.47
C ASP A 125 1.13 9.28 -13.70
N PHE A 126 2.07 8.37 -13.98
CA PHE A 126 2.17 7.06 -13.35
C PHE A 126 3.41 6.93 -12.46
N ASN A 127 4.02 8.04 -12.01
CA ASN A 127 5.35 8.03 -11.41
C ASN A 127 5.40 7.17 -10.13
N ILE A 128 4.45 7.38 -9.22
CA ILE A 128 4.36 6.60 -7.96
C ILE A 128 4.08 5.11 -8.22
N GLY A 129 3.32 4.81 -9.28
CA GLY A 129 3.00 3.44 -9.68
C GLY A 129 4.21 2.75 -10.30
N ARG A 130 4.97 3.48 -11.12
CA ARG A 130 6.23 3.02 -11.72
C ARG A 130 7.25 2.70 -10.63
N GLN A 131 7.51 3.64 -9.72
CA GLN A 131 8.44 3.43 -8.61
C GLN A 131 8.07 2.18 -7.81
N TYR A 132 6.79 2.02 -7.45
CA TYR A 132 6.32 0.83 -6.76
C TYR A 132 6.53 -0.46 -7.56
N LEU A 133 6.16 -0.48 -8.84
CA LEU A 133 6.29 -1.68 -9.67
C LEU A 133 7.75 -2.03 -9.98
N LYS A 134 8.62 -1.04 -10.12
CA LYS A 134 10.03 -1.22 -10.38
C LYS A 134 10.78 -1.63 -9.11
N GLU A 135 10.77 -0.76 -8.11
CA GLU A 135 11.62 -0.91 -6.93
C GLU A 135 11.09 -1.99 -5.97
N GLU A 136 9.78 -2.00 -5.71
CA GLU A 136 9.22 -3.01 -4.80
C GLU A 136 8.83 -4.31 -5.48
N ARG A 137 8.49 -4.29 -6.77
CA ARG A 137 7.98 -5.48 -7.49
C ARG A 137 8.97 -6.06 -8.50
N GLY A 138 10.09 -5.40 -8.77
CA GLY A 138 11.17 -5.93 -9.60
C GLY A 138 10.85 -5.96 -11.09
N LEU A 139 9.88 -5.15 -11.55
CA LEU A 139 9.49 -5.07 -12.96
C LEU A 139 10.35 -4.05 -13.70
N SER A 140 10.75 -4.36 -14.93
CA SER A 140 11.51 -3.42 -15.77
C SER A 140 10.64 -2.27 -16.29
N ASP A 141 11.25 -1.13 -16.61
CA ASP A 141 10.56 0.00 -17.24
C ASP A 141 9.88 -0.41 -18.56
N GLU A 142 10.52 -1.26 -19.36
CA GLU A 142 9.96 -1.81 -20.60
C GLU A 142 8.65 -2.58 -20.35
N THR A 143 8.62 -3.43 -19.32
CA THR A 143 7.41 -4.16 -18.95
C THR A 143 6.33 -3.21 -18.47
N ILE A 144 6.65 -2.25 -17.61
CA ILE A 144 5.70 -1.25 -17.11
C ILE A 144 5.10 -0.46 -18.29
N ASP A 145 5.94 -0.01 -19.23
CA ASP A 145 5.54 0.74 -20.43
C ASP A 145 4.64 -0.07 -21.36
N THR A 146 4.93 -1.37 -21.51
CA THR A 146 4.09 -2.28 -22.30
C THR A 146 2.67 -2.31 -21.75
N PHE A 147 2.51 -2.47 -20.44
CA PHE A 147 1.19 -2.50 -19.80
C PHE A 147 0.53 -1.12 -19.74
N LEU A 148 1.28 -0.02 -19.59
CA LEU A 148 0.73 1.33 -19.68
C LEU A 148 0.18 1.62 -21.07
N THR A 149 0.92 1.25 -22.12
CA THR A 149 0.52 1.45 -23.52
C THR A 149 -0.78 0.72 -23.88
N SER A 150 -1.08 -0.39 -23.18
CA SER A 150 -2.36 -1.09 -23.33
C SER A 150 -3.58 -0.27 -22.88
N GLY A 151 -3.38 0.82 -22.12
CA GLY A 151 -4.44 1.67 -21.58
C GLY A 151 -5.23 1.02 -20.43
N ASN A 152 -4.69 -0.06 -19.85
CA ASN A 152 -5.34 -0.83 -18.79
C ASN A 152 -4.72 -0.61 -17.39
N LEU A 153 -3.73 0.26 -17.27
CA LEU A 153 -3.03 0.54 -16.02
C LEU A 153 -3.09 2.05 -15.70
N ALA A 154 -3.37 2.40 -14.44
CA ALA A 154 -3.36 3.77 -13.95
C ALA A 154 -3.07 3.85 -12.45
N THR A 155 -2.73 5.02 -11.95
CA THR A 155 -2.62 5.35 -10.52
C THR A 155 -3.78 6.26 -10.13
N ALA A 156 -4.29 6.11 -8.90
CA ALA A 156 -5.35 6.97 -8.38
C ALA A 156 -5.27 7.11 -6.85
N THR A 157 -5.94 8.12 -6.30
CA THR A 157 -6.14 8.23 -4.84
C THR A 157 -7.49 7.67 -4.44
N ARG A 158 -7.51 6.63 -3.61
CA ARG A 158 -8.73 6.04 -3.03
C ARG A 158 -9.02 6.64 -1.67
N LYS A 159 -10.30 6.98 -1.42
CA LYS A 159 -10.82 7.39 -0.10
C LYS A 159 -11.64 6.27 0.55
N LYS A 160 -11.43 6.01 1.85
CA LYS A 160 -12.25 5.13 2.70
C LYS A 160 -12.48 5.80 4.06
N GLY A 161 -13.69 6.30 4.30
CA GLY A 161 -13.92 7.19 5.45
C GLY A 161 -13.05 8.44 5.30
N ASP A 162 -12.29 8.79 6.32
CA ASP A 162 -11.34 9.92 6.27
C ASP A 162 -9.91 9.51 5.87
N TYR A 163 -9.69 8.23 5.57
CA TYR A 163 -8.40 7.71 5.12
C TYR A 163 -8.27 7.79 3.60
N PHE A 164 -7.12 8.27 3.13
CA PHE A 164 -6.73 8.32 1.71
C PHE A 164 -5.50 7.46 1.47
N GLU A 165 -5.49 6.72 0.37
CA GLU A 165 -4.33 5.91 -0.02
C GLU A 165 -4.12 5.91 -1.54
N PRO A 166 -2.86 5.97 -2.02
CA PRO A 166 -2.56 5.80 -3.43
C PRO A 166 -2.68 4.32 -3.82
N VAL A 167 -3.30 4.09 -4.98
CA VAL A 167 -3.56 2.75 -5.51
C VAL A 167 -3.20 2.66 -6.99
N ILE A 168 -2.75 1.48 -7.42
CA ILE A 168 -2.72 1.09 -8.82
C ILE A 168 -4.10 0.52 -9.19
N VAL A 169 -4.62 0.98 -10.32
CA VAL A 169 -5.88 0.55 -10.92
C VAL A 169 -5.58 -0.35 -12.12
N PHE A 170 -5.88 -1.63 -11.98
CA PHE A 170 -5.81 -2.63 -13.05
C PHE A 170 -7.18 -2.76 -13.72
N LYS A 171 -7.35 -2.12 -14.88
CA LYS A 171 -8.62 -1.99 -15.60
C LYS A 171 -8.93 -3.30 -16.35
N SER A 172 -10.17 -3.76 -16.24
CA SER A 172 -10.72 -4.88 -17.02
C SER A 172 -11.67 -4.35 -18.08
N ARG A 173 -11.43 -4.72 -19.33
CA ARG A 173 -12.24 -4.28 -20.48
C ARG A 173 -12.95 -5.45 -21.15
N ASP A 174 -14.08 -5.16 -21.77
CA ASP A 174 -14.69 -6.07 -22.73
C ASP A 174 -14.01 -5.97 -24.11
N ASN A 175 -14.49 -6.77 -25.05
CA ASN A 175 -13.94 -6.84 -26.40
C ASN A 175 -14.16 -5.56 -27.23
N ASP A 176 -15.07 -4.68 -26.81
CA ASP A 176 -15.28 -3.36 -27.43
C ASP A 176 -14.40 -2.27 -26.78
N GLY A 177 -13.55 -2.64 -25.82
CA GLY A 177 -12.68 -1.73 -25.08
C GLY A 177 -13.38 -0.95 -23.97
N LYS A 178 -14.65 -1.24 -23.66
CA LYS A 178 -15.37 -0.60 -22.56
C LYS A 178 -14.90 -1.19 -21.24
N MET A 179 -14.63 -0.32 -20.27
CA MET A 179 -14.27 -0.76 -18.92
C MET A 179 -15.49 -1.38 -18.23
N ILE A 180 -15.33 -2.61 -17.75
CA ILE A 180 -16.39 -3.42 -17.11
C ILE A 180 -15.99 -3.91 -15.72
N GLY A 181 -14.81 -3.52 -15.24
CA GLY A 181 -14.32 -3.81 -13.90
C GLY A 181 -12.93 -3.22 -13.69
N ALA A 182 -12.49 -3.24 -12.45
CA ALA A 182 -11.10 -2.96 -12.12
C ALA A 182 -10.70 -3.62 -10.79
N SER A 183 -9.41 -3.87 -10.64
CA SER A 183 -8.80 -4.33 -9.39
C SER A 183 -7.82 -3.28 -8.87
N LEU A 184 -7.81 -3.10 -7.55
CA LEU A 184 -7.04 -2.08 -6.86
C LEU A 184 -5.94 -2.73 -6.02
N GLN A 185 -4.73 -2.21 -6.16
CA GLN A 185 -3.58 -2.56 -5.33
C GLN A 185 -3.07 -1.31 -4.61
N GLY A 186 -3.02 -1.35 -3.29
CA GLY A 186 -2.40 -0.28 -2.50
C GLY A 186 -0.90 -0.24 -2.74
N ILE A 187 -0.37 0.98 -2.89
CA ILE A 187 1.06 1.23 -3.08
C ILE A 187 1.78 1.20 -1.72
N VAL A 188 1.30 2.01 -0.76
CA VAL A 188 1.92 2.15 0.57
C VAL A 188 1.46 1.05 1.53
N GLU A 189 2.39 0.46 2.27
CA GLU A 189 2.06 -0.48 3.35
C GLU A 189 1.39 0.24 4.52
N ASN A 190 0.21 -0.26 4.93
CA ASN A 190 -0.51 0.23 6.08
C ASN A 190 -1.21 -0.94 6.79
N ARG A 191 -0.54 -1.50 7.81
CA ARG A 191 -1.08 -2.61 8.62
C ARG A 191 -2.20 -2.21 9.58
N VAL A 192 -2.39 -0.91 9.84
CA VAL A 192 -3.55 -0.43 10.62
C VAL A 192 -4.82 -0.56 9.79
N GLN A 193 -4.76 -0.17 8.51
CA GLN A 193 -5.89 -0.23 7.60
C GLN A 193 -6.08 -1.60 6.95
N HIS A 194 -4.98 -2.35 6.74
CA HIS A 194 -4.95 -3.66 6.08
C HIS A 194 -4.15 -4.70 6.90
N PRO A 195 -4.68 -5.14 8.06
CA PRO A 195 -3.92 -5.94 9.04
C PRO A 195 -3.46 -7.31 8.52
N GLU A 196 -4.23 -7.96 7.66
CA GLU A 196 -3.88 -9.30 7.16
C GLU A 196 -2.80 -9.29 6.08
N ARG A 197 -2.85 -8.31 5.17
CA ARG A 197 -2.06 -8.30 3.92
C ARG A 197 -1.06 -7.15 3.82
N GLY A 198 -1.08 -6.22 4.77
CA GLY A 198 -0.25 -5.01 4.78
C GLY A 198 -0.71 -3.93 3.78
N ARG A 199 -1.29 -4.30 2.64
CA ARG A 199 -1.74 -3.38 1.59
C ARG A 199 -3.16 -3.70 1.12
N LEU A 200 -3.82 -2.70 0.53
CA LEU A 200 -5.10 -2.89 -0.14
C LEU A 200 -4.96 -3.91 -1.28
N LYS A 201 -5.85 -4.90 -1.33
CA LYS A 201 -6.08 -5.76 -2.50
C LYS A 201 -7.59 -5.93 -2.64
N GLN A 202 -8.21 -5.27 -3.62
CA GLN A 202 -9.67 -5.17 -3.72
C GLN A 202 -10.16 -5.12 -5.16
N ILE A 203 -11.20 -5.89 -5.49
CA ILE A 203 -11.96 -5.73 -6.74
C ILE A 203 -12.97 -4.59 -6.58
N MET A 204 -13.07 -3.67 -7.55
CA MET A 204 -14.03 -2.58 -7.51
C MET A 204 -15.47 -3.09 -7.50
N LYS A 205 -16.34 -2.39 -6.77
CA LYS A 205 -17.76 -2.73 -6.64
C LYS A 205 -18.43 -2.81 -8.02
N ASN A 206 -19.36 -3.75 -8.18
CA ASN A 206 -20.13 -3.98 -9.41
C ASN A 206 -19.29 -4.36 -10.65
N SER A 207 -18.00 -4.68 -10.49
CA SER A 207 -17.22 -5.31 -11.58
C SER A 207 -17.94 -6.54 -12.12
N ASP A 208 -17.77 -6.81 -13.41
CA ASP A 208 -18.42 -7.92 -14.12
C ASP A 208 -18.18 -9.26 -13.41
N GLY A 209 -16.94 -9.50 -12.95
CA GLY A 209 -16.54 -10.67 -12.18
C GLY A 209 -16.19 -11.89 -13.02
N THR A 210 -16.27 -11.79 -14.36
CA THR A 210 -15.79 -12.81 -15.30
C THR A 210 -14.70 -12.31 -16.25
N ALA A 211 -14.45 -11.00 -16.31
CA ALA A 211 -13.26 -10.41 -16.92
C ALA A 211 -12.19 -10.07 -15.88
N GLY A 212 -10.95 -9.90 -16.35
CA GLY A 212 -9.82 -9.47 -15.54
C GLY A 212 -8.86 -8.56 -16.31
N PHE A 213 -7.85 -8.06 -15.61
CA PHE A 213 -6.75 -7.31 -16.23
C PHE A 213 -6.05 -8.19 -17.26
N SER A 214 -5.83 -7.67 -18.47
CA SER A 214 -5.31 -8.48 -19.58
C SER A 214 -4.45 -7.69 -20.54
N LEU A 215 -3.58 -8.43 -21.25
CA LEU A 215 -2.68 -7.94 -22.28
C LEU A 215 -2.65 -8.92 -23.45
N ASP A 216 -2.81 -8.40 -24.66
CA ASP A 216 -2.71 -9.17 -25.90
C ASP A 216 -1.32 -9.02 -26.48
N ILE A 217 -0.66 -10.15 -26.75
CA ILE A 217 0.65 -10.23 -27.41
C ILE A 217 0.43 -10.82 -28.81
N GLY A 218 0.77 -10.06 -29.85
CA GLY A 218 0.56 -10.47 -31.24
C GLY A 218 -0.92 -10.66 -31.56
N ASN A 219 -1.28 -11.78 -32.19
CA ASN A 219 -2.66 -12.16 -32.44
C ASN A 219 -3.03 -13.41 -31.62
N PRO A 220 -3.69 -13.26 -30.45
CA PRO A 220 -3.91 -14.33 -29.50
C PRO A 220 -4.55 -15.60 -30.08
N LYS A 221 -3.89 -16.75 -29.88
CA LYS A 221 -4.36 -18.10 -30.22
C LYS A 221 -4.44 -19.03 -29.01
N ARG A 222 -3.85 -18.61 -27.89
CA ARG A 222 -3.85 -19.30 -26.61
C ARG A 222 -3.94 -18.31 -25.45
N LEU A 223 -4.29 -18.81 -24.28
CA LEU A 223 -4.56 -18.05 -23.07
C LEU A 223 -3.57 -18.45 -21.97
N VAL A 224 -3.02 -17.46 -21.27
CA VAL A 224 -2.27 -17.69 -20.03
C VAL A 224 -2.99 -16.96 -18.91
N PHE A 225 -3.32 -17.69 -17.84
CA PHE A 225 -4.01 -17.16 -16.68
C PHE A 225 -3.07 -17.08 -15.48
N ALA A 226 -2.87 -15.87 -14.95
CA ALA A 226 -2.21 -15.66 -13.66
C ALA A 226 -3.22 -15.35 -12.56
N GLU A 227 -2.84 -15.58 -11.30
CA GLU A 227 -3.75 -15.43 -10.18
C GLU A 227 -4.13 -13.96 -9.93
N ALA A 228 -3.17 -13.03 -10.01
CA ALA A 228 -3.41 -11.60 -9.82
C ALA A 228 -2.63 -10.73 -10.84
N PRO A 229 -2.93 -9.42 -10.93
CA PRO A 229 -2.31 -8.55 -11.92
C PRO A 229 -0.79 -8.43 -11.79
N ILE A 230 -0.25 -8.35 -10.57
CA ILE A 230 1.21 -8.30 -10.38
C ILE A 230 1.85 -9.63 -10.81
N ASP A 231 1.25 -10.76 -10.48
CA ASP A 231 1.74 -12.08 -10.92
C ASP A 231 1.72 -12.20 -12.44
N LEU A 232 0.70 -11.64 -13.10
CA LEU A 232 0.63 -11.58 -14.56
C LEU A 232 1.79 -10.76 -15.16
N MET A 233 2.06 -9.58 -14.58
CA MET A 233 3.15 -8.72 -15.04
C MET A 233 4.52 -9.36 -14.77
N SER A 234 4.69 -10.03 -13.63
CA SER A 234 5.91 -10.77 -13.31
C SER A 234 6.12 -11.98 -14.21
N TYR A 235 5.05 -12.72 -14.53
CA TYR A 235 5.11 -13.80 -15.53
C TYR A 235 5.51 -13.26 -16.90
N TYR A 236 4.94 -12.13 -17.33
CA TYR A 236 5.34 -11.46 -18.56
C TYR A 236 6.82 -11.08 -18.54
N GLU A 237 7.31 -10.40 -17.50
CA GLU A 237 8.73 -10.01 -17.38
C GLU A 237 9.68 -11.21 -17.56
N LEU A 238 9.34 -12.35 -16.97
CA LEU A 238 10.16 -13.56 -17.01
C LEU A 238 10.14 -14.27 -18.39
N HIS A 239 9.10 -14.07 -19.19
CA HIS A 239 8.87 -14.84 -20.43
C HIS A 239 8.66 -13.97 -21.67
N LYS A 240 8.84 -12.64 -21.59
CA LYS A 240 8.53 -11.68 -22.68
C LYS A 240 9.19 -12.02 -24.01
N ASP A 241 10.36 -12.66 -23.99
CA ASP A 241 11.07 -13.10 -25.19
C ASP A 241 10.47 -14.36 -25.86
N GLU A 242 9.67 -15.13 -25.12
CA GLU A 242 9.07 -16.40 -25.56
C GLU A 242 7.57 -16.28 -25.87
N LEU A 243 6.92 -15.23 -25.33
CA LEU A 243 5.48 -15.02 -25.50
C LEU A 243 5.17 -14.54 -26.92
N GLN A 244 4.39 -15.34 -27.66
CA GLN A 244 3.89 -15.00 -28.99
C GLN A 244 2.43 -15.44 -29.15
N ASP A 245 1.62 -14.60 -29.80
CA ASP A 245 0.22 -14.89 -30.14
C ASP A 245 -0.57 -15.40 -28.93
N VAL A 246 -0.51 -14.67 -27.82
CA VAL A 246 -1.08 -15.07 -26.53
C VAL A 246 -1.81 -13.92 -25.87
N LYS A 247 -2.94 -14.23 -25.20
CA LYS A 247 -3.63 -13.29 -24.31
C LYS A 247 -3.33 -13.68 -22.86
N LEU A 248 -2.73 -12.76 -22.14
CA LEU A 248 -2.40 -12.85 -20.72
C LEU A 248 -3.58 -12.30 -19.93
N VAL A 249 -4.07 -13.03 -18.92
CA VAL A 249 -5.23 -12.63 -18.11
C VAL A 249 -4.99 -12.86 -16.61
N ALA A 250 -5.17 -11.83 -15.79
CA ALA A 250 -5.23 -11.96 -14.35
C ALA A 250 -6.64 -12.32 -13.90
N MET A 251 -6.80 -13.36 -13.07
CA MET A 251 -8.12 -13.83 -12.63
C MET A 251 -8.67 -13.09 -11.39
N ASP A 252 -7.82 -12.29 -10.73
CA ASP A 252 -8.09 -11.67 -9.43
C ASP A 252 -8.52 -12.70 -8.37
N GLY A 253 -7.74 -13.77 -8.28
CA GLY A 253 -7.99 -15.01 -7.53
C GLY A 253 -8.34 -16.19 -8.43
N LEU A 254 -8.16 -17.42 -7.94
CA LEU A 254 -8.40 -18.66 -8.68
C LEU A 254 -9.88 -18.83 -9.09
N LYS A 255 -10.25 -18.38 -10.30
CA LYS A 255 -11.63 -18.33 -10.79
C LYS A 255 -11.80 -19.01 -12.14
N LYS A 256 -12.43 -20.18 -12.13
CA LYS A 256 -12.83 -20.90 -13.36
C LYS A 256 -13.74 -20.09 -14.28
N SER A 257 -14.57 -19.20 -13.74
CA SER A 257 -15.46 -18.34 -14.54
C SER A 257 -14.71 -17.40 -15.48
N VAL A 258 -13.52 -16.94 -15.08
CA VAL A 258 -12.66 -16.10 -15.93
C VAL A 258 -12.12 -16.93 -17.08
N ILE A 259 -11.57 -18.11 -16.80
CA ILE A 259 -11.13 -19.07 -17.83
C ILE A 259 -12.25 -19.35 -18.82
N SER A 260 -13.44 -19.65 -18.30
CA SER A 260 -14.63 -19.96 -19.09
C SER A 260 -15.03 -18.83 -20.04
N ARG A 261 -14.99 -17.58 -19.58
CA ARG A 261 -15.24 -16.42 -20.45
C ARG A 261 -14.22 -16.33 -21.58
N TYR A 262 -12.94 -16.30 -21.25
CA TYR A 262 -11.89 -16.03 -22.24
C TYR A 262 -11.71 -17.17 -23.24
N VAL A 263 -11.94 -18.43 -22.84
CA VAL A 263 -11.98 -19.57 -23.77
C VAL A 263 -13.13 -19.41 -24.77
N ALA A 264 -14.33 -19.11 -24.29
CA ALA A 264 -15.48 -18.92 -25.18
C ALA A 264 -15.30 -17.69 -26.09
N ASP A 265 -14.74 -16.60 -25.57
CA ASP A 265 -14.45 -15.42 -26.37
C ASP A 265 -13.36 -15.70 -27.42
N MET A 266 -12.31 -16.44 -27.08
CA MET A 266 -11.28 -16.85 -28.05
C MET A 266 -11.85 -17.69 -29.19
N LEU A 267 -12.77 -18.61 -28.87
CA LEU A 267 -13.42 -19.47 -29.87
C LEU A 267 -14.49 -18.74 -30.71
N THR A 268 -14.98 -17.59 -30.24
CA THR A 268 -16.10 -16.86 -30.88
C THR A 268 -15.74 -15.46 -31.32
N ASP A 269 -14.46 -15.09 -31.27
CA ASP A 269 -13.97 -13.74 -31.59
C ASP A 269 -14.70 -12.67 -30.75
N GLY A 270 -14.78 -12.93 -29.44
CA GLY A 270 -15.34 -12.03 -28.43
C GLY A 270 -16.87 -11.96 -28.34
N LYS A 271 -17.60 -12.65 -29.22
CA LYS A 271 -19.07 -12.52 -29.35
C LYS A 271 -19.85 -13.21 -28.22
N TYR A 272 -19.27 -14.23 -27.59
CA TYR A 272 -19.98 -15.01 -26.58
C TYR A 272 -20.30 -14.15 -25.35
N SER A 273 -19.31 -13.48 -24.76
CA SER A 273 -19.51 -12.66 -23.56
C SER A 273 -20.38 -11.42 -23.79
N GLN A 274 -20.51 -10.95 -25.04
CA GLN A 274 -21.39 -9.83 -25.40
C GLN A 274 -22.88 -10.20 -25.45
N THR A 275 -23.20 -11.47 -25.69
CA THR A 275 -24.58 -11.91 -25.98
C THR A 275 -25.17 -12.83 -24.92
N MET A 276 -24.33 -13.48 -24.12
CA MET A 276 -24.73 -14.48 -23.14
C MET A 276 -24.84 -13.88 -21.73
N SER A 277 -25.72 -14.45 -20.91
CA SER A 277 -25.83 -14.07 -19.50
C SER A 277 -24.57 -14.49 -18.72
N THR A 278 -24.33 -13.87 -17.55
CA THR A 278 -23.19 -14.21 -16.70
C THR A 278 -23.20 -15.70 -16.30
N GLU A 279 -24.37 -16.30 -16.09
CA GLU A 279 -24.52 -17.73 -15.77
C GLU A 279 -24.09 -18.61 -16.94
N GLN A 280 -24.48 -18.25 -18.16
CA GLN A 280 -24.08 -18.94 -19.38
C GLN A 280 -22.57 -18.83 -19.61
N ILE A 281 -21.97 -17.67 -19.29
CA ILE A 281 -20.51 -17.46 -19.32
C ILE A 281 -19.80 -18.35 -18.31
N ARG A 282 -20.33 -18.49 -17.08
CA ARG A 282 -19.70 -19.33 -16.04
C ARG A 282 -19.68 -20.82 -16.40
N GLY A 283 -20.70 -21.31 -17.11
CA GLY A 283 -20.85 -22.74 -17.42
C GLY A 283 -20.33 -23.19 -18.78
N VAL A 284 -19.92 -22.27 -19.67
CA VAL A 284 -19.58 -22.63 -21.06
C VAL A 284 -18.34 -23.51 -21.16
N LEU A 285 -17.33 -23.34 -20.30
CA LEU A 285 -16.16 -24.22 -20.30
C LEU A 285 -16.54 -25.68 -20.05
N ASP A 286 -17.41 -25.92 -19.07
CA ASP A 286 -17.93 -27.25 -18.76
C ASP A 286 -18.78 -27.81 -19.90
N ALA A 287 -19.59 -26.96 -20.53
CA ALA A 287 -20.39 -27.36 -21.67
C ALA A 287 -19.50 -27.75 -22.87
N LEU A 288 -18.49 -26.94 -23.19
CA LEU A 288 -17.52 -27.23 -24.25
C LEU A 288 -16.79 -28.54 -23.99
N ASN A 289 -16.29 -28.74 -22.77
CA ASN A 289 -15.56 -29.95 -22.39
C ASN A 289 -16.42 -31.22 -22.48
N LYS A 290 -17.73 -31.12 -22.18
CA LYS A 290 -18.64 -32.28 -22.18
C LYS A 290 -19.27 -32.58 -23.54
N THR A 291 -19.36 -31.58 -24.42
CA THR A 291 -20.15 -31.68 -25.67
C THR A 291 -19.32 -31.59 -26.94
N THR A 292 -18.04 -31.23 -26.84
CA THR A 292 -17.14 -31.05 -27.98
C THR A 292 -15.75 -31.58 -27.67
N ASN A 293 -14.93 -31.81 -28.70
CA ASN A 293 -13.53 -32.21 -28.54
C ASN A 293 -12.55 -31.03 -28.71
N ILE A 294 -13.06 -29.79 -28.80
CA ILE A 294 -12.24 -28.63 -29.22
C ILE A 294 -11.08 -28.35 -28.26
N LEU A 295 -11.28 -28.57 -26.96
CA LEU A 295 -10.25 -28.40 -25.95
C LEU A 295 -9.19 -29.52 -26.04
N GLU A 296 -9.62 -30.74 -26.36
CA GLU A 296 -8.71 -31.88 -26.57
C GLU A 296 -7.86 -31.72 -27.84
N GLU A 297 -8.43 -31.12 -28.89
CA GLU A 297 -7.73 -30.80 -30.14
C GLU A 297 -6.71 -29.65 -29.96
N HIS A 298 -6.89 -28.83 -28.93
CA HIS A 298 -6.02 -27.69 -28.59
C HIS A 298 -5.60 -27.72 -27.12
N PRO A 299 -4.81 -28.73 -26.69
CA PRO A 299 -4.48 -28.94 -25.28
C PRO A 299 -3.59 -27.86 -24.68
N ASP A 300 -2.95 -27.03 -25.52
CA ASP A 300 -2.12 -25.88 -25.16
C ASP A 300 -2.89 -24.55 -25.16
N MET A 301 -4.20 -24.56 -25.43
CA MET A 301 -5.03 -23.36 -25.44
C MET A 301 -5.09 -22.65 -24.08
N ILE A 302 -4.98 -23.41 -22.98
CA ILE A 302 -5.12 -22.90 -21.62
C ILE A 302 -3.85 -23.21 -20.84
N THR A 303 -3.08 -22.18 -20.50
CA THR A 303 -1.96 -22.25 -19.56
C THR A 303 -2.36 -21.60 -18.23
N LEU A 304 -2.08 -22.29 -17.12
CA LEU A 304 -2.33 -21.81 -15.75
C LEU A 304 -1.00 -21.43 -15.10
N ALA A 305 -0.67 -20.14 -15.20
CA ALA A 305 0.48 -19.50 -14.58
C ALA A 305 0.16 -19.09 -13.13
N VAL A 306 -0.14 -20.05 -12.26
CA VAL A 306 -0.65 -19.78 -10.89
C VAL A 306 0.41 -20.03 -9.80
N ASP A 307 0.10 -19.56 -8.59
CA ASP A 307 0.97 -19.69 -7.43
C ASP A 307 1.25 -21.16 -7.09
N ASN A 308 2.47 -21.46 -6.68
CA ASN A 308 2.90 -22.79 -6.28
C ASN A 308 2.70 -23.02 -4.77
N ASP A 309 1.45 -22.92 -4.35
CA ASP A 309 0.98 -23.26 -3.01
C ASP A 309 -0.06 -24.40 -3.06
N GLU A 310 -0.76 -24.67 -1.96
CA GLU A 310 -1.80 -25.70 -1.92
C GLU A 310 -3.04 -25.32 -2.75
N ALA A 311 -3.43 -24.04 -2.76
CA ALA A 311 -4.62 -23.58 -3.45
C ALA A 311 -4.43 -23.63 -4.98
N GLY A 312 -3.31 -23.11 -5.49
CA GLY A 312 -2.98 -23.15 -6.91
C GLY A 312 -2.85 -24.58 -7.44
N GLN A 313 -2.16 -25.47 -6.71
CA GLN A 313 -2.05 -26.88 -7.06
C GLN A 313 -3.41 -27.59 -7.10
N ASN A 314 -4.26 -27.36 -6.09
CA ASN A 314 -5.60 -27.95 -6.05
C ASN A 314 -6.50 -27.41 -7.17
N PHE A 315 -6.35 -26.14 -7.55
CA PHE A 315 -7.12 -25.54 -8.64
C PHE A 315 -6.77 -26.14 -10.00
N VAL A 316 -5.47 -26.26 -10.31
CA VAL A 316 -4.99 -26.94 -11.53
C VAL A 316 -5.47 -28.39 -11.56
N LYS A 317 -5.27 -29.12 -10.46
CA LYS A 317 -5.68 -30.52 -10.34
C LYS A 317 -7.18 -30.69 -10.53
N GLY A 318 -8.00 -29.81 -9.94
CA GLY A 318 -9.46 -29.86 -10.07
C GLY A 318 -9.93 -29.76 -11.53
N LEU A 319 -9.33 -28.86 -12.32
CA LEU A 319 -9.66 -28.75 -13.75
C LEU A 319 -9.23 -30.00 -14.55
N GLN A 320 -8.06 -30.55 -14.24
CA GLN A 320 -7.57 -31.79 -14.87
C GLN A 320 -8.45 -33.00 -14.50
N GLU A 321 -8.89 -33.12 -13.25
CA GLU A 321 -9.80 -34.18 -12.79
C GLU A 321 -11.20 -34.06 -13.44
N GLU A 322 -11.63 -32.85 -13.79
CA GLU A 322 -12.83 -32.60 -14.60
C GLU A 322 -12.63 -32.90 -16.09
N GLY A 323 -11.42 -33.30 -16.50
CA GLY A 323 -11.05 -33.63 -17.87
C GLY A 323 -10.78 -32.42 -18.75
N ILE A 324 -10.62 -31.22 -18.17
CA ILE A 324 -10.31 -30.01 -18.93
C ILE A 324 -8.80 -29.98 -19.20
N PRO A 325 -8.35 -29.99 -20.46
CA PRO A 325 -6.92 -29.95 -20.76
C PRO A 325 -6.36 -28.56 -20.45
N VAL A 326 -5.42 -28.52 -19.51
CA VAL A 326 -4.71 -27.31 -19.09
C VAL A 326 -3.22 -27.61 -18.94
N VAL A 327 -2.39 -26.66 -19.37
CA VAL A 327 -0.94 -26.67 -19.15
C VAL A 327 -0.67 -26.00 -17.81
N ALA A 328 -0.12 -26.75 -16.86
CA ALA A 328 0.26 -26.23 -15.55
C ALA A 328 1.63 -25.56 -15.64
N ASP A 329 1.69 -24.28 -15.28
CA ASP A 329 2.93 -23.50 -15.22
C ASP A 329 3.02 -22.83 -13.85
N LEU A 330 3.39 -23.60 -12.83
CA LEU A 330 3.42 -23.11 -11.45
C LEU A 330 4.73 -22.38 -11.21
N ALA A 331 4.68 -21.25 -10.47
CA ALA A 331 5.87 -20.52 -10.08
C ALA A 331 6.95 -21.48 -9.51
N PRO A 332 8.17 -21.51 -10.06
CA PRO A 332 9.20 -22.44 -9.61
C PRO A 332 9.56 -22.23 -8.14
N ARG A 333 9.55 -23.31 -7.36
CA ARG A 333 9.92 -23.27 -5.94
C ARG A 333 11.00 -24.30 -5.62
N GLN A 334 11.90 -23.95 -4.72
CA GLN A 334 12.88 -24.90 -4.18
C GLN A 334 12.18 -25.89 -3.22
N SER A 335 12.74 -27.10 -3.08
CA SER A 335 12.12 -28.18 -2.29
C SER A 335 11.80 -27.86 -0.82
N GLN A 336 12.39 -26.81 -0.26
CA GLN A 336 12.19 -26.37 1.13
C GLN A 336 11.13 -25.27 1.26
N GLN A 337 10.74 -24.60 0.17
CA GLN A 337 9.75 -23.53 0.16
C GLN A 337 8.34 -24.11 0.09
N LYS A 338 7.44 -23.61 0.96
CA LYS A 338 6.04 -24.08 1.01
C LYS A 338 5.13 -23.39 0.01
N LYS A 339 5.46 -22.17 -0.39
CA LYS A 339 4.69 -21.33 -1.33
C LYS A 339 5.65 -20.50 -2.17
N MET A 340 5.23 -20.19 -3.39
CA MET A 340 5.90 -19.26 -4.29
C MET A 340 4.83 -18.63 -5.19
N ASP A 341 4.83 -17.31 -5.31
CA ASP A 341 4.10 -16.61 -6.36
C ASP A 341 5.08 -16.10 -7.44
N TRP A 342 4.55 -15.62 -8.57
CA TRP A 342 5.40 -15.19 -9.69
C TRP A 342 6.20 -13.93 -9.37
N ASN A 343 5.71 -13.05 -8.49
CA ASN A 343 6.45 -11.86 -8.09
C ASN A 343 7.65 -12.19 -7.19
N ASP A 344 7.46 -13.09 -6.24
CA ASP A 344 8.52 -13.60 -5.36
C ASP A 344 9.58 -14.38 -6.16
N TYR A 345 9.16 -15.12 -7.18
CA TYR A 345 10.09 -15.81 -8.09
C TYR A 345 10.88 -14.83 -8.94
N LEU A 346 10.23 -13.83 -9.56
CA LEU A 346 10.91 -12.77 -10.30
C LEU A 346 11.98 -12.08 -9.45
N LYS A 347 11.65 -11.69 -8.22
CA LYS A 347 12.62 -11.07 -7.29
C LYS A 347 13.82 -11.96 -6.98
N GLN A 348 13.62 -13.28 -6.90
CA GLN A 348 14.72 -14.23 -6.68
C GLN A 348 15.61 -14.34 -7.91
N GLU A 349 15.04 -14.41 -9.10
CA GLU A 349 15.79 -14.43 -10.36
C GLU A 349 16.57 -13.13 -10.59
N THR A 350 15.96 -11.97 -10.33
CA THR A 350 16.64 -10.66 -10.44
C THR A 350 17.83 -10.58 -9.47
N LYS A 351 17.66 -10.97 -8.20
CA LYS A 351 18.76 -11.03 -7.23
C LYS A 351 19.88 -11.99 -7.65
N THR A 352 19.52 -13.12 -8.26
CA THR A 352 20.49 -14.11 -8.75
C THR A 352 21.25 -13.60 -9.97
N LYS A 353 20.60 -12.86 -10.86
CA LYS A 353 21.23 -12.19 -12.01
C LYS A 353 22.14 -11.04 -11.57
N GLU A 354 21.71 -10.21 -10.63
CA GLU A 354 22.51 -9.13 -10.04
C GLU A 354 23.77 -9.64 -9.33
N SER A 355 23.70 -10.80 -8.67
CA SER A 355 24.87 -11.43 -8.03
C SER A 355 25.84 -12.13 -9.01
N THR A 356 25.58 -12.05 -10.32
CA THR A 356 26.48 -12.59 -11.38
C THR A 356 27.08 -11.52 -12.29
N VAL A 357 26.68 -10.25 -12.15
CA VAL A 357 27.27 -9.10 -12.87
C VAL A 357 28.26 -8.42 -11.92
N ASP A 358 29.46 -8.10 -12.40
CA ASP A 358 30.57 -7.52 -11.64
C ASP A 358 30.08 -6.41 -10.67
N GLU A 359 30.40 -6.58 -9.37
CA GLU A 359 29.94 -5.77 -8.22
C GLU A 359 30.65 -4.41 -8.14
N THR A 360 30.63 -3.63 -9.22
CA THR A 360 31.16 -2.26 -9.22
C THR A 360 30.07 -1.27 -9.56
N TRP A 361 29.88 -0.25 -8.72
CA TRP A 361 29.02 0.88 -9.02
C TRP A 361 29.56 1.61 -10.26
N ASN A 362 28.68 2.00 -11.18
CA ASN A 362 29.08 2.91 -12.24
C ASN A 362 29.12 4.33 -11.66
N ILE A 363 30.27 4.67 -11.07
CA ILE A 363 30.47 5.92 -10.32
C ILE A 363 30.22 7.14 -11.24
N ASP A 364 30.68 7.07 -12.48
CA ASP A 364 30.49 8.13 -13.48
C ASP A 364 29.00 8.39 -13.73
N ASP A 365 28.18 7.33 -13.88
CA ASP A 365 26.73 7.47 -14.09
C ASP A 365 26.03 8.05 -12.86
N ILE A 366 26.45 7.66 -11.65
CA ILE A 366 25.86 8.15 -10.38
C ILE A 366 26.19 9.63 -10.16
N GLN A 367 27.45 10.02 -10.40
CA GLN A 367 27.88 11.42 -10.37
C GLN A 367 27.06 12.23 -11.38
N GLU A 368 26.92 11.75 -12.62
CA GLU A 368 26.13 12.44 -13.65
C GLU A 368 24.67 12.61 -13.22
N GLN A 369 24.02 11.55 -12.72
CA GLN A 369 22.62 11.61 -12.27
C GLN A 369 22.41 12.65 -11.16
N LEU A 370 23.33 12.77 -10.22
CA LEU A 370 23.23 13.72 -9.10
C LEU A 370 23.65 15.14 -9.46
N SER A 371 24.27 15.34 -10.62
CA SER A 371 24.76 16.64 -11.10
C SER A 371 23.79 17.34 -12.06
N GLN A 372 22.71 16.67 -12.52
CA GLN A 372 21.77 17.25 -13.46
C GLN A 372 20.62 18.00 -12.78
N GLU A 373 20.53 19.30 -13.03
CA GLU A 373 19.50 20.16 -12.44
C GLU A 373 18.08 19.77 -12.86
N SER A 374 17.92 19.21 -14.07
CA SER A 374 16.62 18.74 -14.57
C SER A 374 16.03 17.56 -13.80
N ASP A 375 16.85 16.84 -13.03
CA ASP A 375 16.45 15.67 -12.27
C ASP A 375 16.07 16.04 -10.82
N LEU A 376 16.21 17.31 -10.46
CA LEU A 376 15.87 17.83 -9.14
C LEU A 376 14.36 18.13 -9.01
N VAL A 377 13.80 17.79 -7.85
CA VAL A 377 12.43 18.12 -7.48
C VAL A 377 12.45 19.16 -6.36
N GLY A 378 11.99 20.38 -6.66
CA GLY A 378 11.91 21.48 -5.70
C GLY A 378 10.67 21.42 -4.80
N THR A 379 10.81 21.89 -3.56
CA THR A 379 9.69 22.11 -2.62
C THR A 379 9.15 23.55 -2.72
N GLN A 380 7.84 23.73 -2.59
CA GLN A 380 7.24 25.08 -2.44
C GLN A 380 7.23 25.46 -0.95
N ALA A 381 8.36 25.96 -0.45
CA ALA A 381 8.53 26.39 0.94
C ALA A 381 9.35 27.69 1.02
N VAL A 382 9.41 28.28 2.22
CA VAL A 382 10.23 29.48 2.50
C VAL A 382 11.72 29.17 2.35
N ASP A 383 12.14 27.95 2.71
CA ASP A 383 13.43 27.37 2.35
C ASP A 383 13.19 26.39 1.20
N VAL A 384 13.59 26.75 -0.02
CA VAL A 384 13.43 25.89 -1.19
C VAL A 384 14.48 24.80 -1.13
N VAL A 385 14.04 23.55 -1.07
CA VAL A 385 14.95 22.39 -1.11
C VAL A 385 14.70 21.65 -2.42
N TYR A 386 15.76 21.49 -3.20
CA TYR A 386 15.78 20.71 -4.42
C TYR A 386 16.37 19.33 -4.13
N MET A 387 15.62 18.28 -4.43
CA MET A 387 15.95 16.91 -4.04
C MET A 387 16.14 15.99 -5.25
N ASN A 388 17.08 15.06 -5.16
CA ASN A 388 17.21 13.93 -6.10
C ASN A 388 17.67 12.68 -5.33
N GLU A 389 17.29 11.50 -5.80
CA GLU A 389 17.72 10.22 -5.22
C GLU A 389 18.38 9.35 -6.29
N ALA A 390 19.61 8.91 -6.03
CA ALA A 390 20.33 7.95 -6.86
C ALA A 390 20.35 6.58 -6.19
N TYR A 391 19.87 5.55 -6.90
CA TYR A 391 19.82 4.19 -6.37
C TYR A 391 21.11 3.44 -6.68
N LEU A 392 21.66 2.79 -5.66
CA LEU A 392 22.85 1.95 -5.74
C LEU A 392 22.44 0.47 -5.65
N ASN A 393 23.34 -0.43 -6.03
CA ASN A 393 23.10 -1.86 -5.84
C ASN A 393 23.11 -2.24 -4.32
N GLN A 394 22.76 -3.49 -4.00
CA GLN A 394 22.78 -4.02 -2.63
C GLN A 394 21.85 -3.30 -1.63
N GLY A 395 20.84 -2.58 -2.13
CA GLY A 395 19.81 -1.91 -1.31
C GLY A 395 20.28 -0.59 -0.69
N TYR A 396 21.34 0.01 -1.23
CA TYR A 396 21.75 1.37 -0.88
C TYR A 396 21.13 2.40 -1.83
N SER A 397 20.87 3.60 -1.35
CA SER A 397 20.56 4.77 -2.18
C SER A 397 21.21 6.02 -1.57
N LEU A 398 21.33 7.05 -2.40
CA LEU A 398 21.85 8.36 -2.03
C LEU A 398 20.76 9.40 -2.22
N SER A 399 20.48 10.19 -1.19
CA SER A 399 19.51 11.29 -1.25
C SER A 399 20.26 12.62 -1.19
N LEU A 400 20.24 13.34 -2.30
CA LEU A 400 20.81 14.68 -2.45
C LEU A 400 19.75 15.72 -2.08
N ALA A 401 20.12 16.65 -1.21
CA ALA A 401 19.33 17.83 -0.87
C ALA A 401 20.15 19.10 -1.12
N ILE A 402 19.63 20.00 -1.94
CA ILE A 402 20.22 21.31 -2.23
C ILE A 402 19.32 22.38 -1.65
N HIS A 403 19.88 23.25 -0.82
CA HIS A 403 19.16 24.22 -0.02
C HIS A 403 19.33 25.63 -0.60
N SER A 404 18.21 26.34 -0.76
CA SER A 404 18.19 27.74 -1.15
C SER A 404 17.20 28.51 -0.28
N ASN A 405 17.52 29.76 0.04
CA ASN A 405 16.64 30.65 0.82
C ASN A 405 15.44 31.17 0.00
N GLU A 406 15.50 31.06 -1.34
CA GLU A 406 14.45 31.49 -2.26
C GLU A 406 14.41 30.56 -3.48
N GLU A 407 13.30 30.56 -4.23
CA GLU A 407 13.21 29.83 -5.50
C GLU A 407 14.13 30.47 -6.55
N VAL A 408 14.98 29.66 -7.18
CA VAL A 408 15.97 30.13 -8.15
C VAL A 408 15.69 29.50 -9.51
N GLU A 409 15.82 30.30 -10.58
CA GLU A 409 15.64 29.81 -11.96
C GLU A 409 16.77 28.87 -12.41
N ASN A 410 18.02 29.13 -11.99
CA ASN A 410 19.14 28.19 -12.16
C ASN A 410 19.99 28.13 -10.88
N LEU A 411 20.22 26.93 -10.37
CA LEU A 411 21.01 26.69 -9.16
C LEU A 411 22.50 27.04 -9.35
N THR A 412 23.01 27.08 -10.58
CA THR A 412 24.38 27.55 -10.87
C THR A 412 24.59 29.04 -10.60
N ASP A 413 23.51 29.81 -10.50
CA ASP A 413 23.57 31.27 -10.31
C ASP A 413 23.67 31.69 -8.83
N VAL A 414 23.56 30.74 -7.90
CA VAL A 414 23.58 30.97 -6.46
C VAL A 414 24.54 30.00 -5.75
N ALA A 415 25.08 30.42 -4.61
CA ALA A 415 25.76 29.51 -3.71
C ALA A 415 24.71 28.67 -2.98
N ALA A 416 24.38 27.51 -3.54
CA ALA A 416 23.36 26.61 -3.00
C ALA A 416 24.01 25.47 -2.21
N PRO A 417 24.01 25.53 -0.86
CA PRO A 417 24.59 24.47 -0.05
C PRO A 417 23.82 23.17 -0.23
N TRP A 418 24.53 22.04 -0.21
CA TRP A 418 23.97 20.72 -0.46
C TRP A 418 24.44 19.68 0.55
N THR A 419 23.66 18.61 0.69
CA THR A 419 23.94 17.47 1.57
C THR A 419 23.60 16.18 0.84
N LEU A 420 24.35 15.12 1.11
CA LEU A 420 24.18 13.82 0.46
C LEU A 420 24.06 12.72 1.51
N GLU A 421 22.85 12.19 1.66
CA GLU A 421 22.50 11.17 2.66
C GLU A 421 22.64 9.76 2.09
N VAL A 422 23.16 8.82 2.90
CA VAL A 422 23.21 7.38 2.56
C VAL A 422 22.04 6.67 3.21
N ILE A 423 21.24 6.00 2.40
CA ILE A 423 20.07 5.24 2.82
C ILE A 423 20.30 3.76 2.52
N LYS A 424 19.90 2.87 3.43
CA LYS A 424 19.90 1.41 3.19
C LYS A 424 18.54 0.82 3.53
N ASN A 425 17.90 0.17 2.55
CA ASN A 425 16.57 -0.41 2.70
C ASN A 425 15.54 0.57 3.31
N GLY A 426 15.60 1.85 2.92
CA GLY A 426 14.71 2.91 3.41
C GLY A 426 15.02 3.44 4.81
N GLN A 427 16.16 3.07 5.40
CA GLN A 427 16.65 3.64 6.66
C GLN A 427 17.88 4.51 6.42
N SER A 428 17.85 5.76 6.90
CA SER A 428 19.01 6.64 6.91
C SER A 428 20.16 6.04 7.74
N LEU A 429 21.36 6.03 7.17
CA LEU A 429 22.58 5.62 7.85
C LEU A 429 23.44 6.81 8.30
N GLY A 430 23.20 8.01 7.75
CA GLY A 430 24.01 9.21 7.94
C GLY A 430 24.37 9.86 6.60
N TYR A 431 25.22 10.88 6.62
CA TYR A 431 25.56 11.67 5.43
C TYR A 431 26.95 11.33 4.89
N LEU A 432 27.03 11.10 3.58
CA LEU A 432 28.28 10.82 2.88
C LEU A 432 29.11 12.10 2.73
N ALA A 433 28.46 13.20 2.34
CA ALA A 433 29.11 14.45 2.00
C ALA A 433 28.15 15.64 2.17
N TYR A 434 28.72 16.84 2.20
CA TYR A 434 28.01 18.12 2.13
C TYR A 434 28.95 19.19 1.55
N GLY A 435 28.39 20.25 0.95
CA GLY A 435 29.18 21.31 0.32
C GLY A 435 28.41 22.63 0.20
N GLU A 436 29.12 23.73 -0.04
CA GLU A 436 28.57 25.10 0.00
C GLU A 436 27.89 25.54 -1.30
N ASP A 437 28.28 24.97 -2.44
CA ASP A 437 27.79 25.37 -3.76
C ASP A 437 27.65 24.14 -4.67
N TRP A 438 26.41 23.69 -4.86
CA TRP A 438 26.13 22.54 -5.73
C TRP A 438 26.40 22.85 -7.21
N GLY A 439 26.08 24.07 -7.66
CA GLY A 439 26.17 24.40 -9.08
C GLY A 439 27.60 24.52 -9.59
N ASN A 440 28.56 24.85 -8.71
CA ASN A 440 29.95 25.10 -9.10
C ASN A 440 30.95 24.10 -8.51
N ASP A 441 30.69 23.54 -7.33
CA ASP A 441 31.67 22.74 -6.58
C ASP A 441 31.20 21.29 -6.32
N PHE A 442 30.13 20.82 -6.97
CA PHE A 442 29.63 19.46 -6.78
C PHE A 442 30.47 18.41 -7.52
N ASP A 443 31.30 17.70 -6.75
CA ASP A 443 32.07 16.54 -7.17
C ASP A 443 32.11 15.56 -5.99
N ILE A 444 31.65 14.33 -6.20
CA ILE A 444 31.55 13.28 -5.18
C ILE A 444 32.18 11.95 -5.63
N GLU A 445 32.96 11.95 -6.72
CA GLU A 445 33.54 10.72 -7.27
C GLU A 445 34.38 9.97 -6.21
N ASP A 446 35.22 10.69 -5.47
CA ASP A 446 36.07 10.14 -4.41
C ASP A 446 35.23 9.57 -3.25
N GLU A 447 34.16 10.25 -2.86
CA GLU A 447 33.21 9.83 -1.84
C GLU A 447 32.45 8.56 -2.26
N LEU A 448 32.07 8.45 -3.53
CA LEU A 448 31.43 7.26 -4.09
C LEU A 448 32.38 6.06 -4.11
N VAL A 449 33.65 6.26 -4.50
CA VAL A 449 34.69 5.22 -4.42
C VAL A 449 34.89 4.76 -2.97
N ASN A 450 34.95 5.71 -2.04
CA ASN A 450 35.12 5.40 -0.61
C ASN A 450 33.91 4.64 -0.06
N LEU A 451 32.70 5.07 -0.39
CA LEU A 451 31.48 4.40 0.02
C LEU A 451 31.42 2.96 -0.51
N GLU A 452 31.80 2.73 -1.78
CA GLU A 452 31.85 1.38 -2.35
C GLU A 452 32.81 0.48 -1.56
N ASN A 453 33.97 1.00 -1.16
CA ASN A 453 34.92 0.28 -0.31
C ASN A 453 34.36 0.02 1.10
N TRP A 454 33.70 0.99 1.73
CA TRP A 454 33.10 0.81 3.05
C TRP A 454 31.94 -0.18 3.05
N VAL A 455 31.22 -0.30 1.94
CA VAL A 455 30.20 -1.33 1.74
C VAL A 455 30.84 -2.72 1.71
N LYS A 456 31.94 -2.89 0.96
CA LYS A 456 32.70 -4.16 0.89
C LYS A 456 33.25 -4.58 2.25
N ASP A 457 33.70 -3.63 3.06
CA ASP A 457 34.26 -3.89 4.40
C ASP A 457 33.19 -3.90 5.52
N ASN A 458 31.93 -3.60 5.20
CA ASN A 458 30.81 -3.46 6.15
C ASN A 458 31.10 -2.44 7.28
N GLN A 459 31.66 -1.29 6.91
CA GLN A 459 32.05 -0.20 7.82
C GLN A 459 31.34 1.15 7.56
N VAL A 460 30.34 1.18 6.67
CA VAL A 460 29.66 2.40 6.21
C VAL A 460 29.34 3.38 7.34
N THR A 461 28.63 2.97 8.38
CA THR A 461 28.17 3.85 9.48
C THR A 461 29.30 4.48 10.30
N ASN A 462 30.53 3.97 10.23
CA ASN A 462 31.66 4.51 10.99
C ASN A 462 32.27 5.76 10.34
N HIS A 463 31.90 6.05 9.09
CA HIS A 463 32.53 7.08 8.27
C HIS A 463 31.57 8.21 7.87
N LEU A 464 30.27 8.07 8.16
CA LEU A 464 29.25 9.05 7.79
C LEU A 464 29.18 10.20 8.81
N TYR A 465 28.87 11.40 8.31
CA TYR A 465 28.54 12.55 9.14
C TYR A 465 27.18 12.37 9.81
N SER A 466 27.06 12.91 11.02
CA SER A 466 25.81 12.86 11.78
C SER A 466 24.88 14.01 11.41
N GLN A 467 23.60 13.89 11.75
CA GLN A 467 22.64 14.99 11.61
C GLN A 467 23.09 16.26 12.33
N LYS A 468 23.78 16.13 13.47
CA LYS A 468 24.32 17.27 14.22
C LYS A 468 25.36 18.05 13.40
N ASP A 469 26.21 17.33 12.67
CA ASP A 469 27.25 17.94 11.83
C ASP A 469 26.62 18.68 10.65
N ILE A 470 25.60 18.09 10.02
CA ILE A 470 24.84 18.73 8.94
C ILE A 470 24.09 19.96 9.42
N ASN A 471 23.42 19.89 10.57
CA ASN A 471 22.71 21.04 11.12
C ASN A 471 23.66 22.19 11.44
N ALA A 472 24.85 21.90 11.98
CA ALA A 472 25.88 22.90 12.23
C ALA A 472 26.39 23.54 10.93
N PHE A 473 26.60 22.73 9.88
CA PHE A 473 26.98 23.22 8.56
C PHE A 473 25.91 24.14 7.95
N LEU A 474 24.65 23.69 7.87
CA LEU A 474 23.56 24.48 7.29
C LEU A 474 23.32 25.79 8.05
N ALA A 475 23.50 25.80 9.37
CA ALA A 475 23.42 27.02 10.17
C ALA A 475 24.48 28.07 9.79
N THR A 476 25.68 27.63 9.38
CA THR A 476 26.76 28.54 8.94
C THR A 476 26.54 29.12 7.54
N THR A 477 25.82 28.41 6.67
CA THR A 477 25.60 28.83 5.26
C THR A 477 24.33 29.66 5.08
N GLN A 478 23.35 29.55 5.99
CA GLN A 478 22.05 30.25 5.92
C GLN A 478 21.98 31.54 6.77
N ALA A 479 23.12 32.13 7.13
CA ALA A 479 23.16 33.34 7.97
C ALA A 479 22.60 34.58 7.24
N VAL A 480 21.31 34.87 7.43
CA VAL A 480 20.66 36.13 7.05
C VAL A 480 20.82 37.13 8.20
N GLU A 481 21.36 38.33 7.93
CA GLU A 481 21.37 39.44 8.91
C GLU A 481 19.95 39.70 9.43
N PRO A 482 19.72 39.72 10.76
CA PRO A 482 18.39 39.90 11.31
C PRO A 482 17.90 41.33 11.05
N LYS A 483 16.98 41.49 10.11
CA LYS A 483 16.17 42.70 10.00
C LYS A 483 15.11 42.67 11.09
N ARG A 484 15.28 43.61 12.02
CA ARG A 484 14.43 43.82 13.20
C ARG A 484 12.99 44.10 12.78
N GLY A 485 12.08 43.18 13.12
CA GLY A 485 10.63 43.43 13.18
C GLY A 485 9.79 42.73 12.13
N GLU A 486 9.73 41.39 12.18
CA GLU A 486 8.56 40.58 11.81
C GLU A 486 8.85 39.15 12.32
N PHE A 487 8.16 38.72 13.37
CA PHE A 487 8.31 37.37 13.92
C PHE A 487 7.61 36.39 12.97
N VAL A 488 8.40 35.60 12.24
CA VAL A 488 7.96 34.41 11.52
C VAL A 488 8.54 33.21 12.28
N LEU A 489 7.68 32.35 12.81
CA LEU A 489 8.07 31.10 13.46
C LEU A 489 8.83 30.22 12.46
N LYS A 490 10.09 29.88 12.74
CA LYS A 490 10.85 28.86 12.00
C LYS A 490 10.22 27.50 12.28
N GLY A 491 9.69 26.84 11.24
CA GLY A 491 9.06 25.51 11.33
C GLY A 491 7.61 25.44 10.84
N GLY A 492 7.26 26.21 9.80
CA GLY A 492 5.92 26.33 9.24
C GLY A 492 5.09 25.04 9.21
N GLY A 493 4.13 24.96 10.13
CA GLY A 493 2.97 24.08 10.07
C GLY A 493 1.74 24.89 10.46
N ILE A 494 0.77 25.02 9.55
CA ILE A 494 -0.57 25.45 9.94
C ILE A 494 -1.21 24.26 10.64
N TYR A 495 -1.23 24.26 11.98
CA TYR A 495 -1.93 23.24 12.73
C TYR A 495 -3.44 23.51 12.66
N ASP A 496 -4.16 22.71 11.85
CA ASP A 496 -5.61 22.58 11.94
C ASP A 496 -5.95 21.71 13.15
N PHE A 497 -6.23 22.36 14.29
CA PHE A 497 -6.65 21.69 15.52
C PHE A 497 -8.13 21.32 15.42
N GLY A 498 -8.44 20.24 14.69
CA GLY A 498 -9.80 19.69 14.56
C GLY A 498 -10.49 19.38 15.90
N GLU A 499 -11.83 19.28 15.88
CA GLU A 499 -12.77 19.25 17.03
C GLU A 499 -12.70 18.01 17.97
N SER A 500 -11.52 17.61 18.39
CA SER A 500 -11.27 16.57 19.40
C SER A 500 -10.48 17.20 20.56
N GLN A 501 -11.18 17.59 21.64
CA GLN A 501 -10.59 18.37 22.76
C GLN A 501 -9.32 17.75 23.35
N LYS A 502 -9.16 16.42 23.31
CA LYS A 502 -8.08 15.71 23.99
C LYS A 502 -6.79 15.61 23.17
N GLU A 503 -6.90 15.41 21.85
CA GLU A 503 -5.74 15.36 20.94
C GLU A 503 -5.21 16.77 20.64
N GLY A 504 -6.07 17.80 20.66
CA GLY A 504 -5.68 19.19 20.53
C GLY A 504 -4.89 19.73 21.72
N GLU A 505 -5.20 19.28 22.94
CA GLU A 505 -4.48 19.70 24.17
C GLU A 505 -3.06 19.11 24.21
N GLU A 506 -2.89 17.83 23.85
CA GLU A 506 -1.56 17.19 23.81
C GLU A 506 -0.64 17.81 22.76
N LEU A 507 -1.18 18.20 21.60
CA LEU A 507 -0.42 18.89 20.55
C LEU A 507 -0.05 20.33 20.92
N ARG A 508 -0.94 21.05 21.60
CA ARG A 508 -0.65 22.40 22.14
C ARG A 508 0.43 22.33 23.21
N GLN A 509 0.37 21.36 24.11
CA GLN A 509 1.40 21.21 25.14
C GLN A 509 2.76 20.93 24.51
N ARG A 510 2.85 19.99 23.55
CA ARG A 510 4.11 19.72 22.83
C ARG A 510 4.70 20.92 22.11
N ALA A 511 3.86 21.82 21.60
CA ALA A 511 4.33 23.05 20.96
C ALA A 511 4.94 24.03 21.98
N LEU A 512 4.32 24.17 23.16
CA LEU A 512 4.87 25.00 24.24
C LEU A 512 6.18 24.41 24.78
N ASP A 513 6.22 23.10 25.04
CA ASP A 513 7.42 22.42 25.53
C ASP A 513 8.60 22.63 24.55
N TRP A 514 8.33 22.59 23.25
CA TRP A 514 9.35 22.87 22.22
C TRP A 514 9.83 24.33 22.24
N MET A 515 8.93 25.30 22.37
CA MET A 515 9.31 26.72 22.43
C MET A 515 10.11 27.05 23.70
N ILE A 516 9.74 26.45 24.84
CA ILE A 516 10.48 26.61 26.10
C ILE A 516 11.88 26.00 25.96
N ALA A 517 11.99 24.81 25.36
CA ALA A 517 13.27 24.18 25.08
C ALA A 517 14.14 25.00 24.10
N ASP A 518 13.53 25.64 23.09
CA ASP A 518 14.23 26.53 22.15
C ASP A 518 14.76 27.80 22.85
N ILE A 519 13.98 28.37 23.77
CA ILE A 519 14.37 29.57 24.53
C ILE A 519 15.42 29.26 25.60
N THR A 520 15.38 28.08 26.22
CA THR A 520 16.25 27.73 27.36
C THR A 520 17.49 26.95 26.96
N GLU A 521 17.48 26.32 25.78
CA GLU A 521 18.46 25.31 25.37
C GLU A 521 18.65 24.19 26.43
N GLY A 522 17.69 24.02 27.35
CA GLY A 522 17.76 23.08 28.48
C GLY A 522 18.65 23.51 29.64
N GLU A 523 19.12 24.76 29.69
CA GLU A 523 20.01 25.29 30.72
C GLU A 523 19.34 26.43 31.50
N THR A 524 19.87 26.75 32.69
CA THR A 524 19.47 27.94 33.44
C THR A 524 20.38 29.11 33.04
N TYR A 525 19.80 30.26 32.67
CA TYR A 525 20.60 31.44 32.32
C TYR A 525 21.20 32.14 33.54
N TYR A 526 22.38 31.67 33.92
CA TYR A 526 23.22 32.31 34.91
C TYR A 526 23.98 33.51 34.33
N LEU A 527 24.15 34.55 35.13
CA LEU A 527 24.92 35.72 34.69
C LEU A 527 26.42 35.43 34.72
N TRP A 528 26.90 34.81 35.81
CA TRP A 528 28.30 34.42 35.99
C TRP A 528 28.42 33.24 36.97
N HIS A 529 29.26 32.26 36.63
CA HIS A 529 29.71 31.27 37.63
C HIS A 529 30.92 31.81 38.40
N ASP A 530 30.99 31.52 39.70
CA ASP A 530 32.07 32.00 40.57
C ASP A 530 33.44 31.55 40.06
N GLU A 531 33.54 30.33 39.53
CA GLU A 531 34.76 29.81 38.90
C GLU A 531 35.24 30.63 37.69
N GLU A 532 34.32 31.24 36.94
CA GLU A 532 34.68 32.04 35.75
C GLU A 532 35.24 33.40 36.18
N LEU A 533 34.67 34.00 37.22
CA LEU A 533 35.17 35.24 37.81
C LEU A 533 36.51 35.02 38.54
N GLU A 534 36.69 33.87 39.20
CA GLU A 534 37.98 33.46 39.77
C GLU A 534 39.06 33.28 38.68
N LYS A 535 38.72 32.66 37.54
CA LYS A 535 39.63 32.54 36.39
C LYS A 535 40.04 33.89 35.80
N LEU A 536 39.22 34.93 36.00
CA LEU A 536 39.52 36.32 35.62
C LEU A 536 40.31 37.09 36.70
N ASN A 537 40.74 36.44 37.79
CA ASN A 537 41.42 37.07 38.93
C ASN A 537 40.59 38.20 39.60
N ALA A 538 39.26 38.09 39.58
CA ALA A 538 38.40 39.03 40.28
C ALA A 538 38.66 38.96 41.81
N PRO A 539 38.84 40.10 42.52
CA PRO A 539 39.03 40.10 43.96
C PRO A 539 37.72 39.79 44.69
N ASP A 540 37.79 39.13 45.86
CA ASP A 540 36.63 38.82 46.73
C ASP A 540 35.71 40.04 47.00
N GLU A 541 36.30 41.23 47.05
CA GLU A 541 35.60 42.51 47.25
C GLU A 541 34.69 42.90 46.06
N ALA A 542 34.96 42.38 44.86
CA ALA A 542 34.12 42.53 43.68
C ALA A 542 32.88 41.62 43.74
N PHE A 543 33.03 40.38 44.24
CA PHE A 543 31.92 39.46 44.48
C PHE A 543 30.96 40.02 45.52
N LEU A 544 31.50 40.49 46.66
CA LEU A 544 30.71 41.16 47.70
C LEU A 544 30.04 42.43 47.18
N ASN A 545 30.75 43.27 46.42
CA ASN A 545 30.11 44.47 45.85
C ASN A 545 29.00 44.13 44.87
N PHE A 546 29.14 43.09 44.05
CA PHE A 546 28.11 42.66 43.11
C PHE A 546 26.85 42.20 43.86
N HIS A 547 26.97 41.31 44.84
CA HIS A 547 25.83 40.83 45.63
C HIS A 547 25.15 41.97 46.42
N TYR A 548 25.94 42.84 47.07
CA TYR A 548 25.38 43.93 47.89
C TYR A 548 24.77 45.10 47.08
N HIS A 549 25.14 45.27 45.81
CA HIS A 549 24.69 46.39 44.98
C HIS A 549 23.95 45.95 43.71
N LEU A 550 23.65 44.66 43.55
CA LEU A 550 22.74 44.19 42.52
C LEU A 550 21.39 44.85 42.79
N GLN A 551 21.06 45.86 42.00
CA GLN A 551 19.71 46.39 41.96
C GLN A 551 18.93 45.53 40.99
N ASP A 552 17.67 45.21 41.31
CA ASP A 552 16.77 44.55 40.38
C ASP A 552 16.68 45.41 39.10
N ILE A 553 17.46 45.05 38.08
CA ILE A 553 17.39 45.74 36.79
C ILE A 553 16.21 45.11 36.06
N GLN A 554 15.09 45.82 36.05
CA GLN A 554 13.88 45.40 35.38
C GLN A 554 13.93 45.79 33.90
N TYR A 555 14.03 44.80 33.02
CA TYR A 555 13.80 45.00 31.58
C TYR A 555 12.33 44.69 31.29
N SER A 556 11.60 45.71 30.81
CA SER A 556 10.17 45.56 30.52
C SER A 556 9.91 45.66 29.03
N GLN A 557 9.28 44.64 28.46
CA GLN A 557 8.80 44.66 27.09
C GLN A 557 7.47 43.90 27.01
N ASN A 558 6.42 44.55 26.46
CA ASN A 558 5.08 43.97 26.32
C ASN A 558 4.49 43.38 27.62
N ASP A 559 4.56 44.13 28.72
CA ASP A 559 4.09 43.72 30.07
C ASP A 559 4.82 42.51 30.69
N ILE A 560 5.85 41.99 30.04
CA ILE A 560 6.77 40.99 30.59
C ILE A 560 7.93 41.71 31.27
N HIS A 561 8.24 41.32 32.52
CA HIS A 561 9.33 41.88 33.29
C HIS A 561 10.42 40.83 33.53
N LEU A 562 11.60 41.07 32.94
CA LEU A 562 12.79 40.30 33.20
C LEU A 562 13.58 40.98 34.34
N TYR A 563 13.94 40.20 35.35
CA TYR A 563 14.73 40.65 36.48
C TYR A 563 16.10 39.98 36.49
N VAL A 564 17.03 40.65 37.15
CA VAL A 564 18.36 40.17 37.45
C VAL A 564 18.37 39.95 38.96
N GLU A 565 18.36 38.69 39.39
CA GLU A 565 18.18 38.34 40.80
C GLU A 565 19.45 37.75 41.42
N GLU A 566 19.60 37.94 42.74
CA GLU A 566 20.69 37.34 43.52
C GLU A 566 20.45 35.83 43.65
N SER A 567 21.44 35.02 43.25
CA SER A 567 21.41 33.57 43.45
C SER A 567 21.96 33.23 44.84
N SER A 568 21.19 32.55 45.69
CA SER A 568 21.68 32.06 47.00
C SER A 568 22.30 30.66 46.94
N THR A 569 22.53 30.12 45.75
CA THR A 569 22.84 28.70 45.52
C THR A 569 24.24 28.49 44.94
N ASP A 570 24.94 27.48 45.49
CA ASP A 570 26.31 27.00 45.25
C ASP A 570 27.02 27.54 43.98
N GLY A 571 27.69 28.69 44.10
CA GLY A 571 28.75 29.08 43.15
C GLY A 571 28.31 29.91 41.95
N VAL A 572 27.19 30.63 42.04
CA VAL A 572 26.71 31.50 40.95
C VAL A 572 26.45 32.92 41.44
N THR A 573 26.96 33.88 40.70
CA THR A 573 26.76 35.31 40.91
C THR A 573 25.57 35.80 40.06
N GLY A 574 24.34 35.44 40.50
CA GLY A 574 23.04 35.91 39.96
C GLY A 574 22.47 35.16 38.74
N TYR A 575 21.16 35.26 38.53
CA TYR A 575 20.43 34.64 37.40
C TYR A 575 19.39 35.59 36.79
N LEU A 576 18.95 35.28 35.57
CA LEU A 576 17.83 35.95 34.92
C LEU A 576 16.51 35.30 35.35
N SER A 577 15.55 36.11 35.78
CA SER A 577 14.22 35.65 36.18
C SER A 577 13.10 36.36 35.40
N LEU A 578 11.98 35.67 35.24
CA LEU A 578 10.72 36.16 34.70
C LEU A 578 9.71 36.30 35.85
N ASP A 579 9.39 37.54 36.24
CA ASP A 579 8.49 37.82 37.36
C ASP A 579 8.81 37.04 38.66
N GLY A 580 10.09 36.76 38.93
CA GLY A 580 10.53 36.01 40.10
C GLY A 580 10.79 34.51 39.89
N ASN A 581 10.56 33.98 38.69
CA ASN A 581 10.84 32.58 38.34
C ASN A 581 12.11 32.50 37.50
N SER A 582 13.03 31.57 37.78
CA SER A 582 14.26 31.44 37.00
C SER A 582 13.95 31.14 35.53
N LEU A 583 14.80 31.64 34.63
CA LEU A 583 14.64 31.42 33.19
C LEU A 583 15.20 30.03 32.81
N ASP A 584 14.52 28.98 33.27
CA ASP A 584 14.76 27.56 32.94
C ASP A 584 13.45 26.87 32.56
N SER A 585 13.55 25.67 31.96
CA SER A 585 12.39 24.97 31.39
C SER A 585 11.27 24.76 32.40
N ASP A 586 11.61 24.23 33.58
CA ASP A 586 10.63 23.87 34.61
C ASP A 586 9.94 25.12 35.17
N SER A 587 10.71 26.18 35.39
CA SER A 587 10.22 27.44 35.98
C SER A 587 9.37 28.26 35.00
N ILE A 588 9.69 28.22 33.70
CA ILE A 588 8.87 28.85 32.66
C ILE A 588 7.57 28.06 32.44
N GLU A 589 7.64 26.72 32.46
CA GLU A 589 6.45 25.86 32.42
C GLU A 589 5.50 26.15 33.58
N GLU A 590 6.03 26.24 34.81
CA GLU A 590 5.25 26.55 36.00
C GLU A 590 4.64 27.95 35.93
N TYR A 591 5.43 28.97 35.55
CA TYR A 591 4.93 30.32 35.36
C TYR A 591 3.78 30.39 34.34
N LEU A 592 3.92 29.74 33.17
CA LEU A 592 2.89 29.72 32.14
C LEU A 592 1.66 28.92 32.57
N ALA A 593 1.82 27.88 33.39
CA ALA A 593 0.70 27.12 33.94
C ALA A 593 -0.14 27.96 34.92
N ASP A 594 0.48 28.86 35.67
CA ASP A 594 -0.17 29.75 36.64
C ASP A 594 -0.91 30.93 36.00
N GLN A 595 -0.64 31.27 34.73
CA GLN A 595 -1.34 32.33 34.00
C GLN A 595 -2.65 31.83 33.37
N ASP A 596 -3.72 32.62 33.52
CA ASP A 596 -5.02 32.42 32.85
C ASP A 596 -5.00 32.92 31.38
N TRP A 597 -3.93 32.58 30.66
CA TRP A 597 -3.69 32.99 29.27
C TRP A 597 -4.15 31.93 28.28
N THR A 598 -4.67 32.37 27.13
CA THR A 598 -4.95 31.48 25.99
C THR A 598 -3.65 30.95 25.39
N PHE A 599 -3.71 29.84 24.65
CA PHE A 599 -2.53 29.27 23.97
C PHE A 599 -1.80 30.31 23.11
N ASP A 600 -2.53 31.10 22.32
CA ASP A 600 -1.96 32.13 21.44
C ASP A 600 -1.34 33.32 22.21
N GLN A 601 -1.58 33.44 23.52
CA GLN A 601 -0.94 34.42 24.39
C GLN A 601 0.28 33.85 25.12
N LYS A 602 0.36 32.51 25.24
CA LYS A 602 1.52 31.81 25.81
C LYS A 602 2.64 31.64 24.77
N VAL A 603 2.26 31.44 23.51
CA VAL A 603 3.12 31.57 22.31
C VAL A 603 3.46 33.04 22.09
#